data_AF-A0A6C0HLH3-F1
#
_entry.id   AF-A0A6C0HLH3-F1
#
_cell.length_a   1.000
_cell.length_b   1.000
_cell.length_c   1.000
_cell.angle_alpha   90.00
_cell.angle_beta   90.00
_cell.angle_gamma   90.00
#
_symmetry.space_group_name_H-M   'P 1'
#
loop_
_entity.id
_entity.type
_entity.pdbx_description
1 polymer ?
#
loop_
_entity_poly.entity_id
_entity_poly.type
_entity_poly.pdbx_seq_one_letter_code
_entity_poly.pdbx_strand_id
1 'polypeptide(L)'
;MSQEQTERQSQRELFWLDDPAHFFVRWHKFLPTNDMTVPEALNAVVRFTVYSALLVAIVARRTDYLLLIPLVMLASVFLVRLFPKTQMIQETFNNLKRSAKTGGAEHFSTPSADNPFMNVLFTDYVDDPARVSAPPDVTSSVLDSSIREAFSKTSDLFMDTSDTYGLMESSRNWVTQAATTIPNDLEGFQSFLNKDNVSRKGKSEEYVLAEGSTMNPIPTH
;
A
#
# COMPACT_ATOMS: atom_id res chain seq x y z
N MET A 1 4.17 11.85 -19.23
CA MET A 1 3.33 11.13 -18.24
C MET A 1 1.93 10.79 -18.76
N SER A 2 1.55 11.20 -19.98
CA SER A 2 0.19 10.99 -20.52
C SER A 2 0.00 9.76 -21.41
N GLN A 3 1.06 9.20 -22.02
CA GLN A 3 0.89 8.11 -23.01
C GLN A 3 0.72 6.72 -22.38
N GLU A 4 1.45 6.43 -21.30
CA GLU A 4 1.39 5.12 -20.60
C GLU A 4 0.02 4.88 -19.93
N GLN A 5 -0.67 5.95 -19.50
CA GLN A 5 -1.99 5.83 -18.89
C GLN A 5 -3.09 5.61 -19.92
N THR A 6 -2.94 6.16 -21.14
CA THR A 6 -3.89 5.98 -22.24
C THR A 6 -3.82 4.57 -22.84
N GLU A 7 -2.61 4.00 -22.98
CA GLU A 7 -2.45 2.59 -23.37
C GLU A 7 -3.06 1.62 -22.35
N ARG A 8 -2.88 1.89 -21.05
CA ARG A 8 -3.48 1.09 -19.96
C ARG A 8 -5.02 1.12 -19.97
N GLN A 9 -5.65 2.17 -20.48
CA GLN A 9 -7.12 2.23 -20.63
C GLN A 9 -7.64 1.44 -21.83
N SER A 10 -6.88 1.39 -22.94
CA SER A 10 -7.21 0.56 -24.11
C SER A 10 -7.06 -0.96 -23.87
N GLN A 11 -6.45 -1.36 -22.76
CA GLN A 11 -6.12 -2.74 -22.42
C GLN A 11 -7.10 -3.41 -21.45
N ARG A 12 -8.15 -2.74 -20.98
CA ARG A 12 -9.07 -3.32 -19.97
C ARG A 12 -10.03 -4.30 -20.62
N GLU A 13 -10.15 -5.51 -20.06
CA GLU A 13 -11.13 -6.48 -20.52
C GLU A 13 -12.50 -6.26 -19.86
N LEU A 14 -13.56 -6.41 -20.65
CA LEU A 14 -14.91 -6.60 -20.14
C LEU A 14 -15.04 -8.01 -19.53
N PHE A 15 -16.01 -8.20 -18.65
CA PHE A 15 -16.31 -9.51 -18.10
C PHE A 15 -16.73 -10.47 -19.23
N TRP A 16 -16.30 -11.73 -19.15
CA TRP A 16 -16.50 -12.72 -20.21
C TRP A 16 -17.96 -12.97 -20.59
N LEU A 17 -18.92 -12.70 -19.68
CA LEU A 17 -20.35 -12.83 -19.95
C LEU A 17 -20.87 -11.71 -20.87
N ASP A 18 -20.27 -10.52 -20.80
CA ASP A 18 -20.66 -9.36 -21.61
C ASP A 18 -20.05 -9.42 -23.02
N ASP A 19 -18.86 -10.00 -23.16
CA ASP A 19 -18.18 -10.21 -24.44
C ASP A 19 -17.55 -11.62 -24.53
N PRO A 20 -18.34 -12.65 -24.88
CA PRO A 20 -17.84 -14.02 -24.99
C PRO A 20 -16.92 -14.23 -26.20
N ALA A 21 -17.02 -13.38 -27.23
CA ALA A 21 -16.27 -13.54 -28.47
C ALA A 21 -14.78 -13.18 -28.30
N HIS A 22 -14.48 -12.13 -27.52
CA HIS A 22 -13.09 -11.72 -27.27
C HIS A 22 -12.44 -12.41 -26.06
N PHE A 23 -13.16 -13.29 -25.37
CA PHE A 23 -12.68 -13.95 -24.16
C PHE A 23 -11.38 -14.76 -24.35
N PHE A 24 -11.15 -15.39 -25.49
CA PHE A 24 -9.94 -16.21 -25.72
C PHE A 24 -8.81 -15.50 -26.47
N VAL A 25 -8.99 -14.22 -26.85
CA VAL A 25 -7.97 -13.47 -27.60
C VAL A 25 -6.69 -13.28 -26.76
N ARG A 26 -6.83 -13.07 -25.45
CA ARG A 26 -5.72 -12.87 -24.51
C ARG A 26 -5.34 -14.15 -23.77
N TRP A 27 -4.95 -15.16 -24.53
CA TRP A 27 -4.58 -16.50 -24.02
C TRP A 27 -3.41 -16.48 -23.01
N HIS A 28 -2.50 -15.50 -23.08
CA HIS A 28 -1.33 -15.40 -22.20
C HIS A 28 -1.64 -14.82 -20.82
N LYS A 29 -2.78 -14.13 -20.64
CA LYS A 29 -3.22 -13.57 -19.35
C LYS A 29 -4.21 -14.50 -18.65
N PHE A 30 -3.69 -15.58 -18.08
CA PHE A 30 -4.50 -16.56 -17.33
C PHE A 30 -4.22 -16.56 -15.82
N LEU A 31 -3.17 -15.91 -15.33
CA LEU A 31 -2.92 -15.75 -13.90
C LEU A 31 -3.40 -14.39 -13.41
N PRO A 32 -4.21 -14.31 -12.34
CA PRO A 32 -4.60 -13.03 -11.76
C PRO A 32 -3.39 -12.34 -11.12
N THR A 33 -3.12 -11.09 -11.50
CA THR A 33 -2.07 -10.25 -10.90
C THR A 33 -2.67 -9.02 -10.22
N ASN A 34 -1.90 -8.39 -9.32
CA ASN A 34 -2.36 -7.22 -8.56
C ASN A 34 -2.69 -6.00 -9.43
N ASP A 35 -2.18 -5.96 -10.66
CA ASP A 35 -2.42 -4.88 -11.62
C ASP A 35 -3.77 -5.02 -12.35
N MET A 36 -4.46 -6.16 -12.23
CA MET A 36 -5.70 -6.45 -12.94
C MET A 36 -6.92 -5.87 -12.22
N THR A 37 -7.91 -5.44 -13.00
CA THR A 37 -9.24 -5.11 -12.47
C THR A 37 -10.00 -6.40 -12.08
N VAL A 38 -10.99 -6.29 -11.19
CA VAL A 38 -11.84 -7.43 -10.77
C VAL A 38 -12.39 -8.25 -11.96
N PRO A 39 -12.99 -7.66 -13.02
CA PRO A 39 -13.46 -8.44 -14.16
C PRO A 39 -12.31 -9.13 -14.93
N GLU A 40 -11.15 -8.48 -15.08
CA GLU A 40 -9.98 -9.07 -15.76
C GLU A 40 -9.37 -10.22 -14.94
N ALA A 41 -9.25 -10.07 -13.62
CA ALA A 41 -8.78 -11.12 -12.74
C ALA A 41 -9.72 -12.34 -12.76
N LEU A 42 -11.03 -12.09 -12.80
CA LEU A 42 -12.02 -13.16 -12.86
C LEU A 42 -12.01 -13.88 -14.21
N ASN A 43 -11.83 -13.16 -15.32
CA ASN A 43 -11.60 -13.75 -16.63
C ASN A 43 -10.33 -14.62 -16.65
N ALA A 44 -9.24 -14.15 -16.03
CA ALA A 44 -7.99 -14.91 -15.92
C ALA A 44 -8.21 -16.23 -15.16
N VAL A 45 -8.93 -16.21 -14.02
CA VAL A 45 -9.28 -17.42 -13.26
C VAL A 45 -10.07 -18.44 -14.09
N VAL A 46 -11.02 -17.98 -14.90
CA VAL A 46 -11.77 -18.86 -15.81
C VAL A 46 -10.84 -19.49 -16.85
N ARG A 47 -9.98 -18.69 -17.49
CA ARG A 47 -9.00 -19.20 -18.48
C ARG A 47 -8.06 -20.24 -17.87
N PHE A 48 -7.50 -19.94 -16.70
CA PHE A 48 -6.66 -20.87 -15.95
C PHE A 48 -7.38 -22.18 -15.68
N THR A 49 -8.62 -22.11 -15.21
CA THR A 49 -9.43 -23.31 -14.94
C THR A 49 -9.63 -24.14 -16.21
N VAL A 50 -9.93 -23.52 -17.34
CA VAL A 50 -10.09 -24.23 -18.62
C VAL A 50 -8.79 -24.96 -19.02
N TYR A 51 -7.65 -24.30 -18.91
CA TYR A 51 -6.35 -24.88 -19.26
C TYR A 51 -5.95 -26.00 -18.29
N SER A 52 -6.11 -25.77 -16.99
CA SER A 52 -5.81 -26.78 -15.96
C SER A 52 -6.74 -27.99 -16.05
N ALA A 53 -8.03 -27.78 -16.31
CA ALA A 53 -8.98 -28.88 -16.46
C ALA A 53 -8.65 -29.77 -17.67
N LEU A 54 -8.29 -29.16 -18.81
CA LEU A 54 -7.83 -29.90 -19.99
C LEU A 54 -6.54 -30.67 -19.73
N LEU A 55 -5.55 -30.01 -19.10
CA LEU A 55 -4.27 -30.63 -18.78
C LEU A 55 -4.45 -31.83 -17.83
N VAL A 56 -5.23 -31.67 -16.76
CA VAL A 56 -5.50 -32.74 -15.79
C VAL A 56 -6.32 -33.86 -16.44
N ALA A 57 -7.30 -33.56 -17.29
CA ALA A 57 -8.08 -34.57 -17.99
C ALA A 57 -7.22 -35.46 -18.90
N ILE A 58 -6.24 -34.86 -19.60
CA ILE A 58 -5.30 -35.60 -20.46
C ILE A 58 -4.36 -36.48 -19.61
N VAL A 59 -3.76 -35.93 -18.56
CA VAL A 59 -2.81 -36.65 -17.69
C VAL A 59 -3.48 -37.78 -16.92
N ALA A 60 -4.63 -37.49 -16.30
CA ALA A 60 -5.35 -38.45 -15.46
C ALA A 60 -6.22 -39.43 -16.27
N ARG A 61 -6.43 -39.19 -17.58
CA ARG A 61 -7.33 -39.97 -18.47
C ARG A 61 -8.75 -40.14 -17.89
N ARG A 62 -9.22 -39.16 -17.13
CA ARG A 62 -10.59 -39.10 -16.59
C ARG A 62 -11.27 -37.83 -17.06
N THR A 63 -12.45 -37.97 -17.63
CA THR A 63 -13.24 -36.85 -18.15
C THR A 63 -13.95 -36.06 -17.05
N ASP A 64 -14.03 -36.61 -15.83
CA ASP A 64 -14.70 -35.98 -14.68
C ASP A 64 -14.13 -34.59 -14.35
N TYR A 65 -12.83 -34.38 -14.60
CA TYR A 65 -12.17 -33.10 -14.36
C TYR A 65 -12.67 -31.97 -15.27
N LEU A 66 -13.30 -32.29 -16.41
CA LEU A 66 -13.92 -31.28 -17.28
C LEU A 66 -15.15 -30.62 -16.61
N LEU A 67 -15.74 -31.23 -15.58
CA LEU A 67 -16.84 -30.64 -14.80
C LEU A 67 -16.40 -29.40 -14.01
N LEU A 68 -15.09 -29.17 -13.82
CA LEU A 68 -14.59 -27.95 -13.18
C LEU A 68 -14.87 -26.69 -14.01
N ILE A 69 -14.95 -26.82 -15.34
CA ILE A 69 -15.19 -25.69 -16.25
C ILE A 69 -16.55 -25.02 -15.98
N PRO A 70 -17.70 -25.73 -16.10
CA PRO A 70 -19.01 -25.12 -15.82
C PRO A 70 -19.17 -24.70 -14.35
N LEU A 71 -18.54 -25.42 -13.42
CA LEU A 71 -18.56 -25.07 -11.99
C LEU A 71 -17.94 -23.69 -11.74
N VAL A 72 -16.72 -23.45 -12.26
CA VAL A 72 -16.02 -22.17 -12.05
C VAL A 72 -16.66 -21.04 -12.86
N MET A 73 -17.20 -21.34 -14.04
CA MET A 73 -17.99 -20.36 -14.81
C MET A 73 -19.20 -19.88 -14.00
N LEU A 74 -19.98 -20.79 -13.40
CA LEU A 74 -21.09 -20.43 -12.52
C LEU A 74 -20.64 -19.65 -11.28
N ALA A 75 -19.57 -20.10 -10.62
CA ALA A 75 -19.01 -19.42 -9.47
C ALA A 75 -18.58 -17.98 -9.81
N SER A 76 -17.98 -17.77 -10.98
CA SER A 76 -17.58 -16.44 -11.44
C SER A 76 -18.78 -15.50 -11.63
N VAL A 77 -19.86 -15.98 -12.24
CA VAL A 77 -21.11 -15.21 -12.41
C VAL A 77 -21.73 -14.88 -11.05
N PHE A 78 -21.72 -15.84 -10.12
CA PHE A 78 -22.21 -15.63 -8.76
C PHE A 78 -21.41 -14.57 -7.99
N LEU A 79 -20.08 -14.56 -8.12
CA LEU A 79 -19.22 -13.57 -7.48
C LEU A 79 -19.48 -12.14 -7.99
N VAL A 80 -19.64 -11.95 -9.30
CA VAL A 80 -19.96 -10.63 -9.88
C VAL A 80 -21.32 -10.13 -9.38
N ARG A 81 -22.30 -11.03 -9.24
CA ARG A 81 -23.64 -10.69 -8.71
C ARG A 81 -23.62 -10.28 -7.24
N LEU A 82 -22.78 -10.91 -6.42
CA LEU A 82 -22.63 -10.58 -5.01
C LEU A 82 -21.87 -9.27 -4.77
N PHE A 83 -20.88 -8.97 -5.61
CA PHE A 83 -19.98 -7.84 -5.44
C PHE A 83 -20.01 -6.89 -6.64
N PRO A 84 -21.13 -6.16 -6.87
CA PRO A 84 -21.27 -5.25 -8.02
C PRO A 84 -20.38 -4.00 -7.93
N LYS A 85 -19.83 -3.68 -6.75
CA LYS A 85 -18.94 -2.54 -6.55
C LYS A 85 -17.50 -2.96 -6.83
N THR A 86 -17.09 -2.86 -8.08
CA THR A 86 -15.69 -3.06 -8.50
C THR A 86 -14.83 -1.90 -7.98
N GLN A 87 -14.34 -2.00 -6.76
CA GLN A 87 -13.29 -1.12 -6.29
C GLN A 87 -11.98 -1.57 -6.94
N MET A 88 -11.30 -0.68 -7.66
CA MET A 88 -9.88 -0.91 -7.93
C MET A 88 -9.21 -1.08 -6.57
N ILE A 89 -8.44 -2.15 -6.40
CA ILE A 89 -7.61 -2.37 -5.20
C ILE A 89 -6.50 -1.31 -5.26
N GLN A 90 -6.84 -0.08 -4.92
CA GLN A 90 -5.88 0.99 -4.74
C GLN A 90 -5.45 0.91 -3.27
N GLU A 91 -4.27 0.32 -3.05
CA GLU A 91 -3.67 0.23 -1.73
C GLU A 91 -3.56 1.62 -1.12
N THR A 92 -4.37 1.90 -0.10
CA THR A 92 -4.34 3.19 0.63
C THR A 92 -2.97 3.42 1.29
N PHE A 93 -2.22 2.34 1.57
CA PHE A 93 -0.86 2.39 2.12
C PHE A 93 0.18 3.00 1.17
N ASN A 94 0.08 2.78 -0.14
CA ASN A 94 1.06 3.35 -1.09
C ASN A 94 0.95 4.87 -1.20
N ASN A 95 -0.23 5.43 -0.99
CA ASN A 95 -0.42 6.88 -0.97
C ASN A 95 0.21 7.53 0.28
N LEU A 96 0.30 6.82 1.41
CA LEU A 96 1.04 7.30 2.60
C LEU A 96 2.55 7.35 2.32
N LYS A 97 3.11 6.31 1.67
CA LYS A 97 4.52 6.30 1.23
C LYS A 97 4.84 7.40 0.22
N ARG A 98 3.86 7.81 -0.61
CA ARG A 98 4.03 8.85 -1.63
C ARG A 98 3.85 10.27 -1.07
N SER A 99 3.00 10.44 -0.05
CA SER A 99 2.88 11.70 0.70
C SER A 99 4.17 12.04 1.44
N ALA A 100 4.87 11.03 1.98
CA ALA A 100 6.20 11.20 2.58
C ALA A 100 7.30 11.64 1.58
N LYS A 101 7.08 11.47 0.27
CA LYS A 101 8.05 11.88 -0.78
C LYS A 101 7.76 13.25 -1.40
N THR A 102 6.61 13.87 -1.12
CA THR A 102 6.16 15.12 -1.78
C THR A 102 6.33 16.36 -0.88
N GLY A 103 6.65 16.19 0.41
CA GLY A 103 7.22 17.24 1.25
C GLY A 103 8.71 17.39 0.90
N GLY A 104 9.13 18.59 0.50
CA GLY A 104 10.48 18.83 -0.02
C GLY A 104 11.57 18.41 0.96
N ALA A 105 12.62 17.75 0.45
CA ALA A 105 13.88 17.40 1.13
C ALA A 105 13.86 17.53 2.67
N GLU A 106 12.97 16.75 3.31
CA GLU A 106 12.90 16.68 4.75
C GLU A 106 14.27 16.19 5.25
N HIS A 107 14.94 17.00 6.07
CA HIS A 107 16.22 16.65 6.64
C HIS A 107 15.99 15.54 7.67
N PHE A 108 16.09 14.28 7.28
CA PHE A 108 15.98 13.16 8.21
C PHE A 108 17.32 12.87 8.90
N SER A 109 17.25 12.35 10.13
CA SER A 109 18.42 11.82 10.83
C SER A 109 19.01 10.64 10.06
N THR A 110 20.33 10.59 9.94
CA THR A 110 21.06 9.47 9.33
C THR A 110 21.69 8.59 10.40
N PRO A 111 21.77 7.26 10.20
CA PRO A 111 22.46 6.36 11.13
C PRO A 111 23.93 6.77 11.34
N SER A 112 24.37 6.81 12.59
CA SER A 112 25.76 7.07 13.00
C SER A 112 26.30 5.90 13.83
N ALA A 113 27.62 5.77 13.96
CA ALA A 113 28.23 4.71 14.78
C ALA A 113 27.81 4.80 16.26
N ASP A 114 27.59 6.02 16.78
CA ASP A 114 27.13 6.27 18.15
C ASP A 114 25.62 6.03 18.33
N ASN A 115 24.85 6.17 17.24
CA ASN A 115 23.40 5.98 17.23
C ASN A 115 22.93 5.31 15.92
N PRO A 116 23.17 4.00 15.77
CA PRO A 116 22.90 3.29 14.52
C PRO A 116 21.41 3.16 14.22
N PHE A 117 20.57 3.17 15.26
CA PHE A 117 19.11 3.06 15.14
C PHE A 117 18.40 4.42 15.12
N MET A 118 19.15 5.53 15.17
CA MET A 118 18.58 6.89 15.20
C MET A 118 17.52 7.05 16.30
N ASN A 119 17.68 6.39 17.44
CA ASN A 119 16.78 6.52 18.57
C ASN A 119 17.06 7.82 19.33
N VAL A 120 16.08 8.36 20.05
CA VAL A 120 16.32 9.47 20.95
C VAL A 120 17.20 8.98 22.10
N LEU A 121 18.38 9.58 22.26
CA LEU A 121 19.29 9.28 23.36
C LEU A 121 19.07 10.27 24.51
N PHE A 122 19.53 9.89 25.71
CA PHE A 122 19.46 10.79 26.87
C PHE A 122 20.33 12.04 26.70
N THR A 123 21.46 11.91 26.00
CA THR A 123 22.37 13.02 25.65
C THR A 123 21.71 14.05 24.74
N ASP A 124 20.80 13.61 23.85
CA ASP A 124 20.14 14.47 22.87
C ASP A 124 19.28 15.55 23.53
N TYR A 125 18.78 15.34 24.75
CA TYR A 125 18.03 16.38 25.48
C TYR A 125 18.87 17.62 25.82
N VAL A 126 20.19 17.47 25.87
CA VAL A 126 21.13 18.57 26.13
C VAL A 126 21.82 19.00 24.84
N ASP A 127 22.31 18.03 24.06
CA ASP A 127 23.19 18.28 22.92
C ASP A 127 22.43 18.60 21.63
N ASP A 128 21.24 18.00 21.42
CA ASP A 128 20.40 18.24 20.24
C ASP A 128 18.89 18.24 20.57
N PRO A 129 18.39 19.28 21.27
CA PRO A 129 16.98 19.35 21.66
C PRO A 129 16.03 19.51 20.47
N ALA A 130 16.54 19.90 19.29
CA ALA A 130 15.78 20.12 18.06
C ALA A 130 16.08 19.04 17.00
N ARG A 131 16.45 17.85 17.47
CA ARG A 131 16.77 16.69 16.62
C ARG A 131 15.71 16.46 15.54
N VAL A 132 16.20 16.21 14.34
CA VAL A 132 15.35 15.83 13.20
C VAL A 132 14.82 14.40 13.30
N SER A 133 13.62 14.17 12.77
CA SER A 133 13.01 12.83 12.76
C SER A 133 13.85 11.82 11.98
N ALA A 134 13.76 10.54 12.34
CA ALA A 134 14.22 9.46 11.49
C ALA A 134 13.36 9.37 10.21
N PRO A 135 13.89 8.75 9.13
CA PRO A 135 13.15 8.57 7.89
C PRO A 135 11.83 7.80 8.10
N PRO A 136 10.73 8.14 7.40
CA PRO A 136 9.43 7.50 7.60
C PRO A 136 9.41 6.02 7.20
N ASP A 137 10.25 5.62 6.24
CA ASP A 137 10.38 4.24 5.78
C ASP A 137 11.68 3.62 6.30
N VAL A 138 11.64 3.18 7.55
CA VAL A 138 12.78 2.52 8.21
C VAL A 138 13.12 1.15 7.63
N THR A 139 12.18 0.54 6.90
CA THR A 139 12.36 -0.79 6.26
C THR A 139 12.89 -0.67 4.83
N SER A 140 13.18 0.55 4.35
CA SER A 140 13.81 0.72 3.05
C SER A 140 15.17 0.01 3.02
N SER A 141 15.44 -0.74 1.96
CA SER A 141 16.67 -1.56 1.86
C SER A 141 17.94 -0.73 1.98
N VAL A 142 17.91 0.51 1.48
CA VAL A 142 19.01 1.47 1.58
C VAL A 142 19.28 1.83 3.04
N LEU A 143 18.23 2.19 3.80
CA LEU A 143 18.40 2.55 5.20
C LEU A 143 18.81 1.34 6.04
N ASP A 144 18.20 0.17 5.81
CA ASP A 144 18.54 -1.08 6.50
C ASP A 144 20.02 -1.45 6.32
N SER A 145 20.57 -1.28 5.11
CA SER A 145 22.00 -1.48 4.88
C SER A 145 22.88 -0.48 5.64
N SER A 146 22.48 0.79 5.70
CA SER A 146 23.21 1.82 6.45
C SER A 146 23.14 1.63 7.96
N ILE A 147 22.01 1.16 8.49
CA ILE A 147 21.85 0.81 9.91
C ILE A 147 22.78 -0.35 10.26
N ARG A 148 22.79 -1.43 9.44
CA ARG A 148 23.70 -2.56 9.65
C ARG A 148 25.17 -2.15 9.59
N GLU A 149 25.53 -1.27 8.66
CA GLU A 149 26.90 -0.75 8.55
C GLU A 149 27.29 0.14 9.73
N ALA A 150 26.39 1.00 10.20
CA ALA A 150 26.63 1.81 11.39
C ALA A 150 26.74 0.92 12.64
N PHE A 151 25.89 -0.11 12.73
CA PHE A 151 25.83 -1.01 13.86
C PHE A 151 27.06 -1.92 13.96
N SER A 152 27.61 -2.37 12.82
CA SER A 152 28.86 -3.14 12.81
C SER A 152 30.08 -2.31 13.25
N LYS A 153 29.99 -0.98 13.17
CA LYS A 153 31.01 -0.04 13.66
C LYS A 153 30.85 0.30 15.15
N THR A 154 29.72 -0.03 15.77
CA THR A 154 29.46 0.18 17.20
C THR A 154 30.26 -0.84 18.01
N SER A 155 31.54 -0.53 18.26
CA SER A 155 32.51 -1.14 19.19
C SER A 155 32.52 -2.67 19.36
N ASP A 156 33.67 -3.29 19.09
CA ASP A 156 34.07 -4.67 19.44
C ASP A 156 33.10 -5.80 19.05
N LEU A 157 32.35 -5.58 17.98
CA LEU A 157 31.44 -6.56 17.44
C LEU A 157 32.15 -7.39 16.37
N PHE A 158 32.60 -8.57 16.76
CA PHE A 158 33.23 -9.52 15.84
C PHE A 158 32.17 -10.42 15.20
N MET A 159 31.95 -10.22 13.91
CA MET A 159 31.10 -11.13 13.11
C MET A 159 31.86 -12.44 12.85
N ASP A 160 31.16 -13.56 12.98
CA ASP A 160 31.71 -14.84 12.57
C ASP A 160 31.81 -14.88 11.04
N THR A 161 32.99 -15.20 10.52
CA THR A 161 33.24 -15.39 9.08
C THR A 161 32.38 -16.49 8.45
N SER A 162 31.80 -17.39 9.26
CA SER A 162 30.91 -18.44 8.80
C SER A 162 29.47 -17.95 8.53
N ASP A 163 29.09 -16.76 9.03
CA ASP A 163 27.76 -16.18 8.81
C ASP A 163 27.67 -15.54 7.41
N THR A 164 27.19 -16.34 6.45
CA THR A 164 27.00 -15.89 5.06
C THR A 164 25.85 -14.90 4.90
N TYR A 165 24.91 -14.88 5.85
CA TYR A 165 23.70 -14.06 5.75
C TYR A 165 23.82 -12.74 6.51
N GLY A 166 24.92 -12.53 7.25
CA GLY A 166 25.11 -11.34 8.09
C GLY A 166 23.96 -11.16 9.09
N LEU A 167 23.34 -12.27 9.48
CA LEU A 167 22.24 -12.31 10.44
C LEU A 167 22.85 -12.29 11.82
N MET A 168 23.27 -11.10 12.22
CA MET A 168 23.76 -10.92 13.57
C MET A 168 22.58 -11.09 14.52
N GLU A 169 22.50 -12.22 15.20
CA GLU A 169 21.37 -12.58 16.07
C GLU A 169 21.15 -11.53 17.18
N SER A 170 22.21 -10.86 17.61
CA SER A 170 22.13 -9.76 18.55
C SER A 170 21.35 -8.55 18.00
N SER A 171 21.41 -8.31 16.68
CA SER A 171 20.71 -7.18 16.02
C SER A 171 19.19 -7.19 16.19
N ARG A 172 18.59 -8.37 16.43
CA ARG A 172 17.14 -8.52 16.58
C ARG A 172 16.57 -7.78 17.78
N ASN A 173 17.36 -7.59 18.83
CA ASN A 173 16.91 -6.91 20.05
C ASN A 173 16.99 -5.39 19.96
N TRP A 174 17.67 -4.86 18.94
CA TRP A 174 17.79 -3.43 18.74
C TRP A 174 16.90 -2.97 17.59
N VAL A 175 16.00 -2.05 17.90
CA VAL A 175 14.97 -1.56 16.97
C VAL A 175 14.89 -0.04 17.04
N THR A 176 14.48 0.56 15.92
CA THR A 176 14.12 1.98 15.85
C THR A 176 12.80 2.20 16.58
N GLN A 177 12.73 3.17 17.49
CA GLN A 177 11.52 3.52 18.21
C GLN A 177 10.53 4.28 17.31
N ALA A 178 9.24 4.23 17.66
CA ALA A 178 8.20 4.92 16.90
C ALA A 178 8.32 6.45 17.00
N ALA A 179 8.79 6.97 18.14
CA ALA A 179 9.05 8.38 18.35
C ALA A 179 10.57 8.64 18.26
N THR A 180 10.97 9.47 17.31
CA THR A 180 12.38 9.82 17.08
C THR A 180 12.66 11.33 17.18
N THR A 181 11.68 12.13 17.57
CA THR A 181 11.83 13.59 17.74
C THR A 181 11.77 13.99 19.20
N ILE A 182 12.37 15.15 19.51
CA ILE A 182 12.19 15.84 20.80
C ILE A 182 11.54 17.21 20.51
N PRO A 183 10.36 17.52 21.08
CA PRO A 183 9.39 16.61 21.70
C PRO A 183 8.79 15.62 20.68
N ASN A 184 8.05 14.62 21.17
CA ASN A 184 7.32 13.68 20.30
C ASN A 184 6.22 14.40 19.48
N ASP A 185 5.95 13.95 18.26
CA ASP A 185 4.96 14.52 17.33
C ASP A 185 3.51 14.20 17.74
N LEU A 186 3.05 14.90 18.77
CA LEU A 186 1.68 14.79 19.27
C LEU A 186 0.66 15.35 18.26
N GLU A 187 1.01 16.42 17.55
CA GLU A 187 0.12 17.08 16.59
C GLU A 187 -0.15 16.18 15.38
N GLY A 188 0.88 15.53 14.83
CA GLY A 188 0.75 14.54 13.77
C GLY A 188 -0.17 13.38 14.20
N PHE A 189 -0.01 12.88 15.42
CA PHE A 189 -0.89 11.83 15.95
C PHE A 189 -2.36 12.28 16.08
N GLN A 190 -2.59 13.49 16.60
CA GLN A 190 -3.95 14.04 16.71
C GLN A 190 -4.59 14.28 15.34
N SER A 191 -3.83 14.80 14.37
CA SER A 191 -4.31 15.02 13.01
C SER A 191 -4.66 13.69 12.32
N PHE A 192 -3.88 12.64 12.57
CA PHE A 192 -4.15 11.29 12.08
C PHE A 192 -5.47 10.74 12.64
N LEU A 193 -5.70 10.86 13.96
CA LEU A 193 -6.95 10.44 14.59
C LEU A 193 -8.16 11.24 14.11
N ASN A 194 -7.97 12.53 13.84
CA ASN A 194 -9.05 13.45 13.49
C ASN A 194 -9.30 13.59 11.98
N LYS A 195 -8.55 12.88 11.13
CA LYS A 195 -8.60 13.01 9.67
C LYS A 195 -10.01 12.86 9.09
N ASP A 196 -10.81 11.95 9.64
CA ASP A 196 -12.19 11.71 9.21
C ASP A 196 -13.23 12.41 10.12
N ASN A 197 -12.79 12.97 11.26
CA ASN A 197 -13.64 13.66 12.23
C ASN A 197 -13.83 15.13 11.86
N VAL A 198 -14.48 15.40 10.74
CA VAL A 198 -14.88 16.77 10.40
C VAL A 198 -16.10 17.16 11.23
N SER A 199 -15.90 18.00 12.25
CA SER A 199 -17.01 18.56 13.02
C SER A 199 -17.94 19.36 12.10
N ARG A 200 -19.16 18.87 11.90
CA ARG A 200 -20.21 19.58 11.15
C ARG A 200 -20.88 20.70 11.95
N LYS A 201 -20.51 20.87 13.23
CA LYS A 201 -21.14 21.85 14.13
C LYS A 201 -20.96 23.30 13.66
N GLY A 202 -19.77 23.67 13.17
CA GLY A 202 -19.54 25.01 12.62
C GLY A 202 -20.36 25.28 11.35
N LYS A 203 -20.56 24.26 10.50
CA LYS A 203 -21.38 24.40 9.27
C LYS A 203 -22.88 24.45 9.55
N SER A 204 -23.35 23.92 10.68
CA SER A 204 -24.76 24.03 11.09
C SER A 204 -25.11 25.38 11.71
N GLU A 205 -24.13 26.13 12.23
CA GLU A 205 -24.36 27.44 12.86
C GLU A 205 -24.32 28.58 11.83
N GLU A 206 -23.66 28.39 10.68
CA GLU A 206 -23.53 29.43 9.64
C GLU A 206 -24.48 29.26 8.44
N TYR A 207 -25.27 28.19 8.36
CA TYR A 207 -26.21 28.01 7.25
C TYR A 207 -27.47 27.23 7.66
N VAL A 208 -28.32 27.88 8.44
CA VAL A 208 -29.77 27.70 8.29
C VAL A 208 -30.34 29.06 7.94
N LEU A 209 -30.28 29.42 6.65
CA LEU A 209 -31.28 30.33 6.09
C LEU A 209 -32.62 29.63 6.30
N ALA A 210 -33.38 30.08 7.29
CA ALA A 210 -34.75 29.65 7.47
C ALA A 210 -35.47 29.86 6.12
N GLU A 211 -35.99 28.78 5.53
CA GLU A 211 -36.88 28.85 4.36
C GLU A 211 -38.10 29.70 4.77
N GLY A 212 -38.02 31.01 4.53
CA GLY A 212 -39.07 31.95 4.92
C GLY A 212 -38.62 33.41 5.13
N SER A 213 -37.33 33.71 5.28
CA SER A 213 -36.90 35.12 5.41
C SER A 213 -36.47 35.69 4.05
N THR A 214 -37.36 36.46 3.43
CA THR A 214 -37.04 37.31 2.28
C THR A 214 -36.25 38.54 2.74
N MET A 215 -34.93 38.40 2.93
CA MET A 215 -34.04 39.57 2.92
C MET A 215 -32.63 39.15 2.51
N ASN A 216 -32.27 39.49 1.28
CA ASN A 216 -30.88 39.38 0.81
C ASN A 216 -29.98 40.25 1.69
N PRO A 217 -28.84 39.73 2.20
CA PRO A 217 -27.88 40.57 2.89
C PRO A 217 -27.21 41.53 1.91
N ILE A 218 -27.23 42.81 2.28
CA ILE A 218 -26.57 43.91 1.57
C ILE A 218 -25.04 43.72 1.72
N PRO A 219 -24.24 43.81 0.64
CA PRO A 219 -22.80 43.70 0.74
C PRO A 219 -22.23 44.96 1.39
N THR A 220 -21.57 44.81 2.54
CA THR A 220 -20.69 45.83 3.10
C THR A 220 -19.25 45.58 2.63
N HIS A 221 -18.62 46.68 2.19
CA HIS A 221 -17.23 46.78 1.70
C HIS A 221 -16.18 46.16 2.62
#